data_AF-A0A354YAT2-F1
#
_entry.id   AF-A0A354YAT2-F1
#
_cell.length_a   1.000
_cell.length_b   1.000
_cell.length_c   1.000
_cell.angle_alpha   90.00
_cell.angle_beta   90.00
_cell.angle_gamma   90.00
#
_symmetry.space_group_name_H-M   'P 1'
#
loop_
_entity.id
_entity.type
_entity.pdbx_description
1 polymer ?
#
loop_
_entity_poly.entity_id
_entity_poly.type
_entity_poly.pdbx_seq_one_letter_code
_entity_poly.pdbx_strand_id
1 'polypeptide(L)'
;LARSDCRFQRNGSWYDGNAARDHLQRKYAYLDKRGLVGSAEQFIERAATRSSVSGRAYRVRCPGQPERDAAGWFGERLGEARRHGAS
;
A
#
# COMPACT_ATOMS: atom_id res chain seq x y z
N LEU A 1 -1.24 4.39 -6.38
CA LEU A 1 -2.61 3.90 -6.15
C LEU A 1 -3.64 4.93 -6.59
N ALA A 2 -3.86 6.03 -5.88
CA ALA A 2 -4.87 7.01 -6.30
C ALA A 2 -4.60 7.65 -7.69
N ARG A 3 -3.31 7.79 -8.08
CA ARG A 3 -2.89 8.30 -9.39
C ARG A 3 -2.56 7.20 -10.41
N SER A 4 -3.04 5.98 -10.20
CA SER A 4 -2.77 4.83 -11.06
C SER A 4 -4.06 4.06 -11.32
N ASP A 5 -4.19 3.42 -12.48
CA ASP A 5 -5.32 2.53 -12.81
C ASP A 5 -5.27 1.17 -12.11
N CYS A 6 -4.37 1.00 -11.14
CA CYS A 6 -4.23 -0.22 -10.36
C CYS A 6 -5.38 -0.41 -9.38
N ARG A 7 -5.86 -1.64 -9.27
CA ARG A 7 -6.80 -2.09 -8.23
C ARG A 7 -6.06 -2.74 -7.08
N PHE A 8 -6.63 -2.62 -5.89
CA PHE A 8 -6.08 -3.12 -4.64
C PHE A 8 -7.02 -4.16 -4.03
N GLN A 9 -6.53 -5.37 -3.81
CA GLN A 9 -7.27 -6.42 -3.14
C GLN A 9 -7.00 -6.39 -1.64
N ARG A 10 -8.07 -6.28 -0.85
CA ARG A 10 -8.03 -6.53 0.59
C ARG A 10 -9.16 -7.45 1.01
N ASN A 11 -8.83 -8.48 1.79
CA ASN A 11 -9.78 -9.44 2.37
C ASN A 11 -10.73 -10.10 1.34
N GLY A 12 -10.27 -10.30 0.10
CA GLY A 12 -11.05 -10.98 -0.95
C GLY A 12 -11.86 -10.05 -1.86
N SER A 13 -11.80 -8.74 -1.67
CA SER A 13 -12.49 -7.77 -2.54
C SER A 13 -11.51 -6.80 -3.18
N TRP A 14 -11.81 -6.39 -4.42
CA TRP A 14 -11.01 -5.46 -5.20
C TRP A 14 -11.56 -4.04 -5.15
N TYR A 15 -10.71 -3.09 -4.77
CA TYR A 15 -11.02 -1.67 -4.64
C TYR A 15 -10.21 -0.87 -5.67
N ASP A 16 -10.72 0.29 -6.07
CA ASP A 16 -9.95 1.24 -6.87
C ASP A 16 -8.83 1.90 -6.05
N GLY A 17 -8.01 2.70 -6.74
CA GLY A 17 -6.88 3.40 -6.14
C GLY A 17 -7.26 4.42 -5.06
N ASN A 18 -8.42 5.06 -5.16
CA ASN A 18 -8.88 6.06 -4.19
C ASN A 18 -9.36 5.38 -2.89
N ALA A 19 -10.20 4.37 -3.01
CA ALA A 19 -10.66 3.58 -1.87
C ALA A 19 -9.50 2.88 -1.15
N ALA A 20 -8.48 2.44 -1.91
CA ALA A 20 -7.26 1.89 -1.35
C ALA A 20 -6.44 2.94 -0.59
N ARG A 21 -6.24 4.14 -1.16
CA ARG A 21 -5.57 5.27 -0.49
C ARG A 21 -6.25 5.58 0.84
N ASP A 22 -7.57 5.75 0.84
CA ASP A 22 -8.31 6.15 2.04
C ASP A 22 -8.21 5.07 3.13
N HIS A 23 -8.23 3.79 2.75
CA HIS A 23 -8.00 2.69 3.67
C HIS A 23 -6.61 2.75 4.33
N LEU A 24 -5.58 2.96 3.52
CA LEU A 24 -4.20 3.01 3.98
C LEU A 24 -3.90 4.26 4.81
N GLN A 25 -4.52 5.40 4.47
CA GLN A 25 -4.44 6.63 5.26
C GLN A 25 -5.04 6.46 6.66
N ARG A 26 -6.20 5.79 6.78
CA ARG A 26 -6.77 5.47 8.11
C ARG A 26 -5.83 4.59 8.94
N LYS A 27 -5.17 3.61 8.30
CA LYS A 27 -4.16 2.78 8.99
C LYS A 27 -2.94 3.59 9.40
N TYR A 28 -2.44 4.46 8.53
CA TYR A 28 -1.33 5.36 8.84
C TYR A 28 -1.66 6.22 10.07
N ALA A 29 -2.79 6.93 10.06
CA ALA A 29 -3.20 7.79 11.18
C ALA A 29 -3.32 7.02 12.51
N TYR A 30 -3.80 5.77 12.46
CA TYR A 30 -3.86 4.90 13.63
C TYR A 30 -2.46 4.53 14.17
N LEU A 31 -1.53 4.18 13.29
CA LEU A 31 -0.15 3.82 13.67
C LEU A 31 0.62 5.04 14.16
N ASP A 32 0.44 6.18 13.50
CA ASP A 32 1.11 7.44 13.78
C ASP A 32 0.74 7.97 15.17
N LYS A 33 -0.57 7.97 15.49
CA LYS A 33 -1.08 8.31 16.83
C LYS A 33 -0.47 7.45 17.95
N ARG A 34 0.02 6.25 17.62
CA ARG A 34 0.61 5.30 18.58
C ARG A 34 2.14 5.29 18.54
N GLY A 35 2.79 6.13 17.73
CA GLY A 35 4.25 6.12 17.55
C GLY A 35 4.76 4.83 16.90
N LEU A 36 3.92 4.13 16.14
CA LEU A 36 4.23 2.83 15.53
C LEU A 36 4.66 2.93 14.07
N VAL A 37 4.82 4.13 13.53
CA VAL A 37 5.29 4.38 12.17
C VAL A 37 6.18 5.63 12.17
N GLY A 38 7.43 5.47 11.78
CA GLY A 38 8.39 6.57 11.65
C GLY A 38 9.03 6.67 10.26
N SER A 39 8.74 5.71 9.36
CA SER A 39 9.29 5.71 8.00
C SER A 39 8.29 5.14 6.99
N ALA A 40 8.56 5.40 5.71
CA ALA A 40 7.80 4.83 4.61
C ALA A 40 7.86 3.29 4.61
N GLU A 41 9.01 2.70 4.92
CA GLU A 41 9.19 1.25 5.05
C GLU A 41 8.32 0.67 6.16
N GLN A 42 8.33 1.28 7.35
CA GLN A 42 7.50 0.83 8.47
C GLN A 42 6.01 0.97 8.13
N PHE A 43 5.62 2.02 7.42
CA PHE A 43 4.26 2.16 6.91
C PHE A 43 3.91 1.02 5.94
N ILE A 44 4.78 0.73 4.97
CA ILE A 44 4.54 -0.35 4.01
C ILE A 44 4.38 -1.68 4.75
N GLU A 45 5.33 -2.01 5.61
CA GLU A 45 5.36 -3.23 6.41
C GLU A 45 4.07 -3.40 7.23
N ARG A 46 3.71 -2.37 8.02
CA ARG A 46 2.67 -2.46 9.06
C ARG A 46 1.27 -2.16 8.57
N ALA A 47 1.12 -1.35 7.52
CA ALA A 47 -0.18 -0.91 7.03
C ALA A 47 -0.52 -1.40 5.62
N ALA A 48 0.48 -1.52 4.74
CA ALA A 48 0.24 -1.65 3.30
C ALA A 48 0.44 -3.06 2.73
N THR A 49 0.97 -4.01 3.52
CA THR A 49 1.24 -5.37 3.04
C THR A 49 0.16 -6.39 3.35
N ARG A 50 -0.54 -6.26 4.49
CA ARG A 50 -1.54 -7.25 4.95
C ARG A 50 -2.55 -6.66 5.92
N SER A 51 -3.68 -7.35 6.08
CA SER A 51 -4.67 -6.99 7.08
C SER A 51 -4.16 -7.31 8.49
N SER A 52 -4.17 -6.30 9.35
CA SER A 52 -3.92 -6.48 10.79
C SER A 52 -5.03 -7.27 11.50
N VAL A 53 -6.20 -7.45 10.86
CA VAL A 53 -7.33 -8.19 11.43
C VAL A 53 -7.30 -9.65 10.99
N SER A 54 -7.14 -9.91 9.69
CA SER A 54 -7.20 -11.28 9.14
C SER A 54 -5.83 -11.92 8.87
N GLY A 55 -4.74 -11.16 8.96
CA GLY A 55 -3.39 -11.59 8.57
C GLY A 55 -3.15 -11.75 7.07
N ARG A 56 -4.20 -11.68 6.24
CA ARG A 56 -4.12 -11.94 4.79
C ARG A 56 -3.33 -10.84 4.07
N ALA A 57 -2.42 -11.26 3.20
CA ALA A 57 -1.67 -10.37 2.32
C ALA A 57 -2.60 -9.62 1.36
N TYR A 58 -2.28 -8.35 1.12
CA TYR A 58 -2.93 -7.53 0.11
C TYR A 58 -2.28 -7.75 -1.25
N ARG A 59 -3.06 -7.54 -2.30
CA ARG A 59 -2.61 -7.73 -3.68
C ARG A 59 -2.88 -6.48 -4.51
N VAL A 60 -2.08 -6.27 -5.54
CA VAL A 60 -2.24 -5.17 -6.49
C VAL A 60 -2.30 -5.76 -7.89
N ARG A 61 -3.21 -5.23 -8.71
CA ARG A 61 -3.30 -5.55 -10.14
C ARG A 61 -3.45 -4.28 -10.93
N CYS A 62 -2.52 -4.03 -11.84
CA CYS A 62 -2.56 -2.89 -12.76
C CYS A 62 -2.96 -3.38 -14.17
N PRO A 63 -3.50 -2.51 -15.04
CA PRO A 63 -3.81 -2.88 -16.42
C PRO A 63 -2.59 -3.44 -17.15
N GLY A 64 -2.77 -4.56 -17.86
CA GLY A 64 -1.68 -5.21 -18.62
C GLY A 64 -0.58 -5.85 -17.76
N GLN A 65 -0.75 -5.93 -16.44
CA GLN A 65 0.25 -6.49 -15.52
C GLN A 65 -0.34 -7.65 -14.71
N PRO A 66 0.48 -8.68 -14.39
CA PRO A 66 0.04 -9.74 -13.51
C PRO A 66 -0.27 -9.21 -12.10
N GLU A 67 -1.15 -9.91 -11.41
CA GLU A 67 -1.38 -9.66 -9.99
C GLU A 67 -0.12 -9.96 -9.18
N ARG A 68 0.17 -9.09 -8.22
CA ARG A 68 1.37 -9.16 -7.38
C ARG A 68 1.07 -8.78 -5.94
N ASP A 69 1.93 -9.20 -5.03
CA ASP A 69 1.82 -8.79 -3.62
C ASP A 69 2.00 -7.28 -3.46
N ALA A 70 1.17 -6.70 -2.58
CA ALA A 70 1.22 -5.29 -2.27
C ALA A 70 2.58 -4.89 -1.69
N ALA A 71 3.23 -5.78 -0.92
CA ALA A 71 4.56 -5.56 -0.35
C ALA A 71 5.59 -5.16 -1.41
N GLY A 72 5.76 -6.00 -2.44
CA GLY A 72 6.68 -5.72 -3.54
C GLY A 72 6.24 -4.51 -4.36
N TRP A 73 4.93 -4.35 -4.59
CA TRP A 73 4.40 -3.19 -5.32
C TRP A 73 4.75 -1.86 -4.65
N PHE A 74 4.52 -1.72 -3.35
CA PHE A 74 4.85 -0.49 -2.64
C PHE A 74 6.35 -0.28 -2.47
N GLY A 75 7.14 -1.34 -2.28
CA GLY A 75 8.60 -1.26 -2.22
C GLY A 75 9.19 -0.66 -3.49
N GLU A 76 8.75 -1.13 -4.65
CA GLU A 76 9.17 -0.54 -5.94
C GLU A 76 8.77 0.93 -6.08
N ARG A 77 7.51 1.27 -5.78
CA ARG A 77 7.04 2.67 -5.89
C ARG A 77 7.79 3.60 -4.96
N LEU A 78 8.17 3.14 -3.76
CA LEU A 78 9.01 3.91 -2.84
C LEU A 78 10.40 4.13 -3.42
N GLY A 79 11.00 3.10 -4.02
CA GLY A 79 12.29 3.21 -4.71
C GLY A 79 12.25 4.19 -5.88
N GLU A 80 11.20 4.16 -6.70
CA GLU A 80 10.98 5.12 -7.79
C GLU A 80 10.81 6.55 -7.27
N ALA A 81 9.95 6.74 -6.26
CA ALA A 81 9.71 8.06 -5.68
C ALA A 81 10.99 8.70 -5.13
N ARG A 82 11.88 7.91 -4.52
CA ARG A 82 13.17 8.40 -4.03
C ARG A 82 14.12 8.80 -5.14
N ARG A 83 14.18 8.04 -6.24
CA ARG A 83 15.00 8.39 -7.41
C ARG A 83 14.55 9.69 -8.04
N HIS A 84 13.23 9.91 -8.14
CA HIS A 84 12.66 11.14 -8.70
C HIS A 84 12.76 12.34 -7.75
N GLY A 85 12.78 12.13 -6.43
CA GLY A 85 12.95 13.19 -5.43
C GLY A 85 14.41 13.55 -5.14
N ALA A 86 15.37 12.79 -5.65
CA ALA A 86 16.81 13.04 -5.53
C ALA A 86 17.40 13.77 -6.76
N SER A 87 16.54 14.39 -7.58
CA SER A 87 16.89 15.20 -8.75
C SER A 87 16.74 16.68 -8.47
#